data_AF-A0A1Q7SPW2-F1
#
_entry.id   AF-A0A1Q7SPW2-F1
#
_cell.length_a   1.000
_cell.length_b   1.000
_cell.length_c   1.000
_cell.angle_alpha   90.00
_cell.angle_beta   90.00
_cell.angle_gamma   90.00
#
_symmetry.space_group_name_H-M   'P 1'
#
loop_
_entity.id
_entity.type
_entity.pdbx_description
1 polymer ?
#
loop_
_entity_poly.entity_id
_entity_poly.type
_entity_poly.pdbx_seq_one_letter_code
_entity_poly.pdbx_strand_id
1 'polypeptide(L)' 'MDDWWGDLEQEILESLEGHGPVAPAQIGRRLGISEDAAASLLSLLAQEGKVRIRLVDLP' A
#
# COMPACT_ATOMS: atom_id res chain seq x y z
N MET A 1 -7.56 1.25 -22.64
CA MET A 1 -7.78 0.25 -21.59
C MET A 1 -7.31 0.97 -20.34
N ASP A 2 -8.25 1.38 -19.49
CA ASP A 2 -7.94 2.23 -18.34
C ASP A 2 -6.90 1.52 -17.48
N ASP A 3 -5.75 2.17 -17.24
CA ASP A 3 -4.67 1.63 -16.41
C ASP A 3 -5.04 1.80 -14.93
N TRP A 4 -6.20 1.26 -14.58
CA TRP A 4 -6.77 1.28 -13.24
C TRP A 4 -5.78 0.72 -12.20
N TRP A 5 -4.92 -0.21 -12.62
CA TRP A 5 -3.84 -0.72 -11.78
C TRP A 5 -2.72 0.31 -11.56
N GLY A 6 -2.26 0.98 -12.64
CA GLY A 6 -1.27 2.05 -12.54
C GLY A 6 -1.74 3.22 -11.66
N ASP A 7 -3.01 3.63 -11.80
CA ASP A 7 -3.59 4.70 -10.98
C ASP A 7 -3.63 4.31 -9.49
N LEU A 8 -4.05 3.08 -9.18
CA LEU A 8 -4.08 2.56 -7.80
C LEU A 8 -2.68 2.45 -7.19
N GLU A 9 -1.71 1.97 -7.97
CA GLU A 9 -0.31 1.90 -7.54
C GLU A 9 0.25 3.29 -7.22
N GLN A 10 0.00 4.26 -8.09
CA GLN A 10 0.44 5.64 -7.87
C GLN A 10 -0.15 6.22 -6.59
N GLU A 11 -1.45 6.02 -6.35
CA GLU A 11 -2.12 6.50 -5.13
C GLU A 11 -1.50 5.88 -3.86
N ILE A 12 -1.13 4.59 -3.90
CA ILE A 12 -0.41 3.92 -2.80
C ILE A 12 0.95 4.57 -2.56
N LEU A 13 1.72 4.84 -3.61
CA LEU A 13 3.07 5.42 -3.49
C LEU A 13 3.02 6.86 -2.98
N GLU A 14 2.10 7.67 -3.49
CA GLU A 14 1.85 9.04 -2.99
C GLU A 14 1.44 9.04 -1.52
N SER A 15 0.74 8.01 -1.07
CA SER A 15 0.36 7.84 0.34
C SER A 15 1.57 7.65 1.28
N LEU A 16 2.70 7.15 0.74
CA LEU A 16 3.95 6.88 1.45
C LEU A 16 4.96 8.02 1.32
N GLU A 17 4.92 8.77 0.20
CA GLU A 17 5.77 9.93 0.01
C GLU A 17 5.50 11.01 1.08
N GLY A 18 6.56 11.48 1.73
CA GLY A 18 6.50 12.56 2.74
C GLY A 18 5.94 12.19 4.12
N HIS A 19 5.31 11.01 4.29
CA HIS A 19 4.64 10.62 5.54
C HIS A 19 5.43 9.64 6.42
N GLY A 20 6.52 9.08 5.91
CA GLY A 20 7.25 8.00 6.59
C GLY A 20 6.52 6.66 6.50
N PRO A 21 6.87 5.66 7.32
CA PRO A 21 6.15 4.38 7.35
C PRO A 21 4.66 4.58 7.70
N VAL A 22 3.75 4.01 6.89
CA VAL A 22 2.30 4.10 7.07
C VAL A 22 1.73 2.70 7.32
N ALA A 23 0.75 2.58 8.22
CA ALA A 23 0.11 1.31 8.52
C ALA A 23 -0.83 0.86 7.38
N PRO A 24 -0.96 -0.45 7.08
CA PRO A 24 -1.89 -0.96 6.06
C PRO A 24 -3.34 -0.48 6.27
N ALA A 25 -3.82 -0.41 7.52
CA ALA A 25 -5.13 0.14 7.86
C ALA A 25 -5.33 1.58 7.35
N GLN A 26 -4.30 2.43 7.41
CA GLN A 26 -4.39 3.81 6.97
C GLN A 26 -4.45 3.91 5.44
N ILE A 27 -3.71 3.05 4.75
CA ILE A 27 -3.76 2.94 3.28
C ILE A 27 -5.13 2.43 2.84
N GLY A 28 -5.65 1.37 3.49
CA GLY A 28 -6.99 0.86 3.20
C GLY A 28 -8.08 1.93 3.35
N ARG A 29 -8.00 2.77 4.40
CA ARG A 29 -8.94 3.90 4.58
C ARG A 29 -8.85 4.96 3.49
N ARG A 30 -7.65 5.26 2.99
CA ARG A 30 -7.45 6.25 1.90
C ARG A 30 -8.03 5.74 0.59
N LEU A 31 -7.77 4.47 0.26
CA LEU A 31 -8.20 3.82 -0.98
C LEU A 31 -9.64 3.27 -0.94
N GLY A 32 -10.31 3.32 0.21
CA GLY A 32 -11.66 2.77 0.37
C GLY A 32 -11.73 1.23 0.34
N ILE A 33 -10.65 0.54 0.71
CA ILE A 33 -10.55 -0.93 0.73
C ILE A 33 -10.31 -1.46 2.15
N SER A 34 -10.47 -2.78 2.35
CA SER A 34 -10.15 -3.41 3.63
C SER A 34 -8.64 -3.38 3.91
N GLU A 35 -8.29 -3.45 5.20
CA GLU A 35 -6.89 -3.55 5.62
C GLU A 35 -6.19 -4.78 5.02
N ASP A 36 -6.87 -5.93 4.97
CA ASP A 36 -6.32 -7.16 4.38
C ASP A 36 -6.03 -7.01 2.88
N ALA A 37 -6.90 -6.29 2.15
CA ALA A 37 -6.68 -5.98 0.75
C ALA A 37 -5.47 -5.07 0.58
N ALA A 38 -5.36 -4.02 1.39
CA ALA A 38 -4.19 -3.14 1.40
C ALA A 38 -2.90 -3.90 1.73
N ALA A 39 -2.92 -4.79 2.73
CA ALA A 39 -1.76 -5.63 3.10
C ALA A 39 -1.33 -6.56 1.96
N SER A 40 -2.30 -7.11 1.22
CA SER A 40 -2.04 -7.96 0.04
C SER A 40 -1.39 -7.16 -1.10
N LEU A 41 -1.90 -5.96 -1.39
CA LEU A 41 -1.33 -5.04 -2.39
C LEU A 41 0.09 -4.60 -2.03
N LEU A 42 0.31 -4.20 -0.77
CA LEU A 42 1.64 -3.84 -0.29
C LEU A 42 2.63 -4.99 -0.38
N SER A 43 2.17 -6.22 -0.17
CA SER A 43 3.00 -7.43 -0.32
C SER A 43 3.39 -7.68 -1.78
N LEU A 44 2.51 -7.37 -2.74
CA LEU A 44 2.84 -7.41 -4.17
C LEU A 44 3.87 -6.35 -4.53
N LEU A 45 3.62 -5.09 -4.14
CA LEU A 45 4.54 -3.97 -4.41
C LEU A 45 5.92 -4.19 -3.74
N ALA A 46 5.96 -4.84 -2.58
CA ALA A 46 7.21 -5.20 -1.92
C ALA A 46 8.00 -6.26 -2.71
N GLN A 47 7.31 -7.26 -3.29
CA GLN A 47 7.95 -8.26 -4.17
C GLN A 47 8.51 -7.62 -5.45
N GLU A 48 7.84 -6.58 -5.96
CA GLU A 48 8.31 -5.80 -7.11
C GLU A 48 9.41 -4.78 -6.75
N GLY A 49 9.75 -4.63 -5.46
CA GLY A 49 10.78 -3.70 -4.99
C GLY A 49 10.35 -2.23 -4.94
N LYS A 50 9.06 -1.94 -5.11
CA LYS A 50 8.49 -0.58 -5.11
C LYS A 50 8.32 -0.01 -3.69
N VAL A 51 8.06 -0.89 -2.71
CA VAL A 51 7.98 -0.52 -1.28
C VAL A 51 8.79 -1.47 -0.43
N ARG A 52 9.03 -1.11 0.83
CA ARG A 52 9.70 -1.98 1.82
C ARG A 52 8.85 -2.14 3.07
N ILE A 53 8.56 -3.38 3.44
CA ILE A 53 7.94 -3.71 4.72
C ILE A 53 9.02 -3.66 5.81
N ARG A 54 8.83 -2.82 6.84
CA ARG A 54 9.82 -2.58 7.91
C ARG A 54 9.35 -2.98 9.31
N LEU A 55 8.04 -2.92 9.55
CA LEU A 55 7.44 -3.21 10.85
C LEU A 55 6.53 -4.42 10.70
N VAL A 56 6.66 -5.35 11.63
CA VAL A 56 5.83 -6.55 11.81
C VAL A 56 5.71 -6.76 13.33
N ASP A 57 4.56 -7.18 13.82
CA ASP A 57 4.31 -7.39 15.24
C ASP A 57 3.45 -8.66 15.46
N LEU A 58 3.30 -9.10 16.70
CA LEU A 58 2.40 -10.19 17.08
C LEU A 58 0.92 -9.76 17.00
N PRO A 59 -0.02 -10.71 16.78
CA PRO A 59 -1.46 -10.42 16.70
C PRO A 59 -2.05 -9.82 17.99
#